data_AF-A0A348TW96-F1
#
_entry.id   AF-A0A348TW96-F1
#
_cell.length_a   1.000
_cell.length_b   1.000
_cell.length_c   1.000
_cell.angle_alpha   90.00
_cell.angle_beta   90.00
_cell.angle_gamma   90.00
#
_symmetry.space_group_name_H-M   'P 1'
#
loop_
_entity.id
_entity.type
_entity.pdbx_description
1 polymer ?
#
loop_
_entity_poly.entity_id
_entity_poly.type
_entity_poly.pdbx_seq_one_letter_code
_entity_poly.pdbx_strand_id
1 'polypeptide(L)'
;RYKGHSMSDPQKYRTKEEVAEYQAKDPITLCLNKIKEKNWATEEEITSINQRVKDLVAECVKFAEESDFPDASELYQGIYAQEDYPFIKN
;
A
#
# COMPACT_ATOMS: atom_id res chain seq x y z
N ARG A 1 2.54 12.93 -5.23
CA ARG A 1 1.36 12.03 -5.20
C ARG A 1 0.67 12.07 -6.56
N TYR A 2 0.44 10.93 -7.22
CA TYR A 2 -0.22 10.89 -8.53
C TYR A 2 -1.75 10.82 -8.45
N LYS A 3 -2.28 10.26 -7.35
CA LYS A 3 -3.72 10.18 -7.08
C LYS A 3 -4.17 11.27 -6.09
N GLY A 4 -5.46 11.28 -5.78
CA GLY A 4 -6.10 12.21 -4.83
C GLY A 4 -5.64 11.99 -3.40
N HIS A 5 -6.08 12.85 -2.50
CA HIS A 5 -5.80 12.73 -1.08
C HIS A 5 -6.32 11.41 -0.51
N SER A 6 -7.44 10.94 -1.03
CA SER A 6 -8.01 9.63 -0.76
C SER A 6 -8.62 9.04 -2.04
N MET A 7 -9.18 7.84 -1.93
CA MET A 7 -9.91 7.19 -3.02
C MET A 7 -11.10 8.03 -3.53
N SER A 8 -11.66 8.89 -2.68
CA SER A 8 -12.83 9.72 -3.02
C SER A 8 -12.49 11.11 -3.57
N ASP A 9 -11.21 11.50 -3.57
CA ASP A 9 -10.80 12.84 -3.99
C ASP A 9 -10.57 12.94 -5.51
N PRO A 10 -11.37 13.76 -6.22
CA PRO A 10 -11.27 13.93 -7.67
C PRO A 10 -10.13 14.86 -8.14
N GLN A 11 -9.34 15.47 -7.24
CA GLN A 11 -8.16 16.28 -7.57
C GLN A 11 -8.42 17.57 -8.38
N LYS A 12 -9.56 18.23 -8.18
CA LYS A 12 -9.95 19.43 -8.97
C LYS A 12 -9.07 20.67 -8.73
N TYR A 13 -8.13 20.62 -7.80
CA TYR A 13 -7.27 21.73 -7.38
C TYR A 13 -5.89 21.74 -8.05
N ARG A 14 -5.63 20.84 -9.00
CA ARG A 14 -4.36 20.78 -9.74
C ARG A 14 -4.58 20.40 -11.19
N THR A 15 -3.61 20.73 -12.02
CA THR A 15 -3.69 20.48 -13.47
C THR A 15 -3.14 19.10 -13.82
N LYS A 16 -3.52 18.56 -14.97
CA LYS A 16 -2.98 17.26 -15.43
C LYS A 16 -1.51 17.40 -15.84
N GLU A 17 -1.14 18.59 -16.32
CA GLU A 17 0.19 18.96 -16.77
C GLU A 17 1.18 18.94 -15.60
N GLU A 18 0.80 19.51 -14.44
CA GLU A 18 1.61 19.44 -13.22
C GLU A 18 1.87 17.97 -12.84
N VAL A 19 0.84 17.12 -12.85
CA VAL A 19 1.00 15.70 -12.51
C VAL A 19 1.95 14.99 -13.46
N ALA A 20 1.81 15.24 -14.76
CA ALA A 20 2.67 14.66 -15.78
C ALA A 20 4.14 15.10 -15.62
N GLU A 21 4.39 16.38 -15.30
CA GLU A 21 5.75 16.88 -15.03
C GLU A 21 6.42 16.11 -13.87
N TYR A 22 5.66 15.83 -12.79
CA TYR A 22 6.19 15.07 -11.66
C TYR A 22 6.29 13.57 -11.94
N GLN A 23 5.42 12.99 -12.78
CA GLN A 23 5.56 11.60 -13.22
C GLN A 23 6.84 11.39 -14.04
N ALA A 24 7.29 12.39 -14.80
CA ALA A 24 8.58 12.32 -15.49
C ALA A 24 9.79 12.27 -14.52
N LYS A 25 9.58 12.65 -13.25
CA LYS A 25 10.58 12.63 -12.17
C LYS A 25 10.39 11.42 -11.22
N ASP A 26 9.68 10.38 -11.66
CA ASP A 26 9.38 9.21 -10.83
C ASP A 26 10.68 8.52 -10.33
N PRO A 27 10.91 8.44 -9.00
CA PRO A 27 12.13 7.84 -8.47
C PRO A 27 12.27 6.35 -8.81
N ILE A 28 11.17 5.61 -8.98
CA ILE A 28 11.21 4.19 -9.37
C ILE A 28 11.72 4.07 -10.80
N THR A 29 11.18 4.88 -11.72
CA THR A 29 11.62 4.91 -13.12
C THR A 29 13.07 5.37 -13.24
N LEU A 30 13.46 6.42 -12.51
CA LEU A 30 14.85 6.92 -12.51
C LEU A 30 15.82 5.87 -11.96
N CYS A 31 15.46 5.18 -10.88
CA CYS A 31 16.24 4.09 -10.32
C CYS A 31 16.37 2.91 -11.31
N LEU A 32 15.26 2.48 -11.91
CA LEU A 32 15.23 1.43 -12.92
C LEU A 32 16.15 1.75 -14.10
N ASN A 33 16.06 2.98 -14.62
CA ASN A 33 16.93 3.45 -15.70
C ASN A 33 18.40 3.38 -15.29
N LYS A 34 18.73 3.73 -14.04
CA LYS A 34 20.10 3.67 -13.55
C LYS A 34 20.62 2.25 -13.43
N ILE A 35 19.79 1.33 -12.95
CA ILE A 35 20.09 -0.11 -12.88
C ILE A 35 20.40 -0.64 -14.29
N LYS A 36 19.57 -0.29 -15.28
CA LYS A 36 19.76 -0.69 -16.69
C LYS A 36 21.03 -0.08 -17.30
N GLU A 37 21.23 1.23 -17.14
CA GLU A 37 22.43 1.95 -17.63
C GLU A 37 23.73 1.31 -17.09
N LYS A 38 23.72 0.89 -15.83
CA LYS A 38 24.89 0.30 -15.16
C LYS A 38 24.99 -1.21 -15.29
N ASN A 39 24.03 -1.86 -15.96
CA ASN A 39 23.92 -3.31 -16.07
C ASN A 39 23.99 -4.00 -14.70
N TRP A 40 23.35 -3.41 -13.68
CA TRP A 40 23.31 -3.99 -12.32
C TRP A 40 22.31 -5.13 -12.18
N ALA A 41 21.35 -5.22 -13.09
CA ALA A 41 20.41 -6.32 -13.19
C ALA A 41 19.98 -6.52 -14.64
N THR A 42 19.62 -7.74 -15.00
CA THR A 42 19.04 -8.07 -16.31
C THR A 42 17.54 -7.78 -16.35
N GLU A 43 16.95 -7.76 -17.55
CA GLU A 43 15.50 -7.59 -17.70
C GLU A 43 14.73 -8.76 -17.06
N GLU A 44 15.27 -9.97 -17.13
CA GLU A 44 14.70 -11.17 -16.51
C GLU A 44 14.69 -11.04 -14.98
N GLU A 45 15.77 -10.56 -14.37
CA GLU A 45 15.84 -10.33 -12.92
C GLU A 45 14.84 -9.26 -12.46
N ILE A 46 14.75 -8.16 -13.20
CA ILE A 46 13.78 -7.09 -12.93
C ILE A 46 12.34 -7.62 -13.04
N THR A 47 12.06 -8.41 -14.08
CA THR A 47 10.75 -9.03 -14.29
C THR A 47 10.41 -10.00 -13.16
N SER A 48 11.36 -10.83 -12.76
CA SER A 48 11.22 -11.77 -11.65
C SER A 48 10.91 -11.06 -10.33
N ILE A 49 11.62 -9.96 -10.03
CA ILE A 49 11.36 -9.14 -8.85
C ILE A 49 9.93 -8.57 -8.87
N ASN A 50 9.52 -7.99 -10.00
CA ASN A 50 8.16 -7.44 -10.15
C ASN A 50 7.09 -8.50 -9.97
N GLN A 51 7.29 -9.70 -10.52
CA GLN A 51 6.34 -10.81 -10.38
C GLN A 51 6.25 -11.27 -8.93
N ARG A 52 7.40 -11.47 -8.27
CA ARG A 52 7.45 -11.87 -6.85
C ARG A 52 6.71 -10.87 -5.94
N VAL A 53 6.86 -9.57 -6.20
CA VAL A 53 6.14 -8.53 -5.43
C VAL A 53 4.63 -8.58 -5.70
N LYS A 54 4.21 -8.77 -6.95
CA LYS A 54 2.79 -8.91 -7.30
C LYS A 54 2.16 -10.12 -6.61
N ASP A 55 2.85 -11.27 -6.65
CA ASP A 55 2.37 -12.50 -6.05
C ASP A 55 2.24 -12.36 -4.53
N LEU A 56 3.24 -11.76 -3.87
CA LEU A 56 3.19 -11.48 -2.43
C LEU A 56 2.02 -10.56 -2.06
N VAL A 57 1.78 -9.49 -2.82
CA VAL A 57 0.66 -8.59 -2.55
C VAL A 57 -0.68 -9.31 -2.75
N ALA A 58 -0.79 -10.15 -3.79
CA ALA A 58 -2.00 -10.94 -4.03
C ALA A 58 -2.26 -11.94 -2.89
N GLU A 59 -1.22 -12.59 -2.37
CA GLU A 59 -1.30 -13.46 -1.20
C GLU A 59 -1.78 -12.69 0.05
N CYS A 60 -1.20 -11.52 0.33
CA CYS A 60 -1.62 -10.68 1.45
C CYS A 60 -3.09 -10.23 1.34
N VAL A 61 -3.53 -9.85 0.13
CA VAL A 61 -4.93 -9.47 -0.11
C VAL A 61 -5.85 -10.66 0.13
N LYS A 62 -5.54 -11.81 -0.44
CA LYS A 62 -6.32 -13.04 -0.26
C LYS A 62 -6.42 -13.42 1.22
N PHE A 63 -5.30 -13.39 1.95
CA PHE A 63 -5.29 -13.63 3.38
C PHE A 63 -6.22 -12.67 4.13
N ALA A 64 -6.18 -11.37 3.81
CA ALA A 64 -7.03 -10.38 4.45
C ALA A 64 -8.52 -10.55 4.10
N GLU A 65 -8.86 -10.94 2.87
CA GLU A 65 -10.23 -11.17 2.43
C GLU A 65 -10.84 -12.46 2.98
N GLU A 66 -10.02 -13.50 3.18
CA GLU A 66 -10.42 -14.80 3.73
C GLU A 66 -10.36 -14.86 5.25
N SER A 67 -9.79 -13.85 5.91
CA SER A 67 -9.74 -13.76 7.37
C SER A 67 -11.14 -13.50 7.93
N ASP A 68 -11.50 -14.23 8.98
CA ASP A 68 -12.73 -13.99 9.72
C ASP A 68 -12.74 -12.57 10.31
N PHE A 69 -13.94 -12.00 10.44
CA PHE A 69 -14.11 -10.79 11.23
C PHE A 69 -13.71 -11.05 12.69
N PRO A 70 -13.17 -10.04 13.40
CA PRO A 70 -12.89 -10.18 14.82
C PRO A 70 -14.18 -10.48 15.59
N ASP A 71 -14.05 -11.16 16.72
CA ASP A 71 -15.21 -11.41 17.59
C ASP A 71 -15.76 -10.07 18.10
N ALA A 72 -17.08 -9.96 18.21
CA ALA A 72 -17.71 -8.72 18.66
C ALA A 72 -17.24 -8.27 20.05
N SER A 73 -16.80 -9.20 20.91
CA SER A 73 -16.21 -8.90 22.21
C SER A 73 -14.89 -8.13 22.12
N GLU A 74 -14.15 -8.23 21.01
CA GLU A 74 -12.91 -7.47 20.80
C GLU A 74 -13.13 -5.96 20.76
N LEU A 75 -14.35 -5.50 20.43
CA LEU A 75 -14.73 -4.08 20.46
C LEU A 75 -14.45 -3.42 21.82
N TYR A 76 -14.50 -4.22 22.90
CA TYR A 76 -14.35 -3.76 24.27
C TYR A 76 -12.92 -3.89 24.82
N GLN A 77 -12.03 -4.53 24.07
CA GLN A 77 -10.64 -4.73 24.47
C GLN A 77 -9.79 -3.47 24.17
N GLY A 78 -8.75 -3.25 24.97
CA GLY A 78 -7.81 -2.13 24.76
C GLY A 78 -8.34 -0.73 25.12
N ILE A 79 -9.57 -0.62 25.66
CA ILE A 79 -10.17 0.66 26.08
C ILE A 79 -9.64 1.11 27.44
N TYR A 80 -9.49 0.18 28.38
CA TYR A 80 -8.92 0.41 29.70
C TYR A 80 -7.80 -0.59 29.96
N ALA A 81 -6.83 -0.21 30.79
CA ALA A 81 -5.77 -1.11 31.24
C ALA A 81 -6.30 -2.17 32.23
N GLN A 82 -7.42 -1.88 32.89
CA GLN A 82 -8.08 -2.78 33.83
C GLN A 82 -9.06 -3.69 33.07
N GLU A 83 -8.95 -5.00 33.26
CA GLU A 83 -9.79 -6.00 32.58
C GLU A 83 -11.24 -6.04 33.09
N ASP A 84 -11.46 -5.78 34.39
CA ASP A 84 -12.76 -5.85 35.06
C ASP A 84 -13.45 -4.47 35.18
N TYR A 85 -13.31 -3.62 34.16
CA TYR A 85 -13.86 -2.27 34.21
C TYR A 85 -15.40 -2.30 34.32
N PRO A 86 -16.00 -1.74 35.39
CA PRO A 86 -17.38 -2.04 35.79
C PRO A 86 -18.47 -1.56 34.81
N PHE A 87 -18.13 -0.73 33.83
CA PHE A 87 -19.04 -0.18 32.84
C PHE A 87 -18.93 -0.84 31.46
N ILE A 88 -17.97 -1.75 31.28
CA ILE A 88 -17.87 -2.61 30.11
C ILE A 88 -18.26 -4.01 30.57
N LYS A 89 -19.44 -4.47 30.15
CA LYS A 89 -19.91 -5.82 30.45
C LYS A 89 -19.61 -6.70 29.25
N ASN A 90 -18.69 -7.64 29.44
CA ASN A 90 -18.48 -8.75 28.51
C ASN A 90 -19.71 -9.66 28.49
#